data_AF-A0A131YU80-F1
#
_entry.id   AF-A0A131YU80-F1
#
_cell.length_a   1.000
_cell.length_b   1.000
_cell.length_c   1.000
_cell.angle_alpha   90.00
_cell.angle_beta   90.00
_cell.angle_gamma   90.00
#
_symmetry.space_group_name_H-M   'P 1'
#
loop_
_entity.id
_entity.type
_entity.pdbx_description
1 polymer ?
#
loop_
_entity_poly.entity_id
_entity_poly.type
_entity_poly.pdbx_seq_one_letter_code
_entity_poly.pdbx_strand_id
1 'polypeptide(L)'
;MKFLALFFFLCCHGSVSGRRSAVTVASNSTRDRARCKIPGHVAGTYCENDTFQINYVFNNITKKCEFSPSVECGERSGNMFASGKECYSTCDRHSRCLKPKKGPFSWAGFYKGFIYNPERDTCEPVKYFQRKHLWPRTNLFNSTKECHDQCMPVAKRHLRSLQKYK
;
A
#
# COMPACT_ATOMS: atom_id res chain seq x y z
N MET A 1 -37.88 -57.33 38.55
CA MET A 1 -39.16 -56.70 38.93
C MET A 1 -38.89 -55.26 39.35
N LYS A 2 -39.51 -54.29 38.64
CA LYS A 2 -40.10 -52.99 39.08
C LYS A 2 -39.29 -52.12 40.08
N PHE A 3 -39.19 -50.78 40.04
CA PHE A 3 -39.61 -49.64 39.20
C PHE A 3 -39.15 -48.37 39.96
N LEU A 4 -38.79 -47.27 39.26
CA LEU A 4 -38.90 -45.84 39.65
C LEU A 4 -38.15 -45.33 40.93
N ALA A 5 -37.65 -44.09 41.08
CA ALA A 5 -37.82 -42.83 40.36
C ALA A 5 -36.68 -41.82 40.68
N LEU A 6 -36.29 -41.06 39.65
CA LEU A 6 -36.08 -39.59 39.60
C LEU A 6 -35.35 -38.87 40.75
N PHE A 7 -34.16 -38.32 40.44
CA PHE A 7 -33.76 -37.00 40.95
C PHE A 7 -33.30 -36.08 39.81
N PHE A 8 -33.72 -34.82 39.93
CA PHE A 8 -33.88 -33.82 38.90
C PHE A 8 -32.60 -33.43 38.13
N PHE A 9 -32.77 -33.32 36.81
CA PHE A 9 -31.94 -32.51 35.93
C PHE A 9 -31.96 -31.03 36.38
N LEU A 10 -30.80 -30.50 36.78
CA LEU A 10 -30.50 -29.08 36.72
C LEU A 10 -29.22 -28.89 35.93
N CYS A 11 -29.36 -28.99 34.60
CA CYS A 11 -28.39 -28.43 33.68
C CYS A 11 -28.44 -26.91 33.83
N CYS A 12 -27.52 -26.33 34.60
CA CYS A 12 -27.17 -24.93 34.46
C CYS A 12 -26.57 -24.74 33.06
N HIS A 13 -27.43 -24.56 32.05
CA HIS A 13 -27.07 -23.91 30.80
C HIS A 13 -26.73 -22.45 31.11
N GLY A 14 -25.53 -22.24 31.64
CA GLY A 14 -24.87 -20.95 31.59
C GLY A 14 -24.54 -20.66 30.14
N SER A 15 -25.46 -20.03 29.41
CA SER A 15 -25.14 -19.37 28.15
C SER A 15 -24.22 -18.21 28.48
N VAL A 16 -22.90 -18.45 28.50
CA VAL A 16 -21.94 -17.35 28.34
C VAL A 16 -22.13 -16.84 26.92
N SER A 17 -23.06 -15.91 26.77
CA SER A 17 -23.15 -15.01 25.63
C SER A 17 -21.95 -14.08 25.71
N GLY A 18 -20.77 -14.63 25.46
CA GLY A 18 -19.61 -13.86 25.07
C GLY A 18 -19.94 -13.25 23.72
N ARG A 19 -20.50 -12.03 23.74
CA ARG A 19 -20.45 -11.12 22.61
C ARG A 19 -18.97 -10.94 22.26
N ARG A 20 -18.44 -11.84 21.42
CA ARG A 20 -17.32 -11.47 20.57
C ARG A 20 -17.89 -10.39 19.69
N SER A 21 -17.62 -9.14 20.05
CA SER A 21 -17.63 -8.04 19.10
C SER A 21 -16.66 -8.44 18.00
N ALA A 22 -17.17 -9.16 16.99
CA ALA A 22 -16.59 -9.14 15.68
C ALA A 22 -16.70 -7.68 15.24
N VAL A 23 -15.65 -6.91 15.52
CA VAL A 23 -15.48 -5.58 14.95
C VAL A 23 -15.54 -5.80 13.45
N THR A 24 -16.65 -5.41 12.85
CA THR A 24 -16.85 -5.38 11.41
C THR A 24 -15.90 -4.33 10.82
N VAL A 25 -14.66 -4.73 10.52
CA VAL A 25 -13.70 -3.96 9.69
C VAL A 25 -14.13 -3.92 8.21
N ALA A 26 -15.34 -4.39 7.88
CA ALA A 26 -15.86 -4.44 6.52
C ALA A 26 -16.35 -3.07 5.98
N SER A 27 -16.49 -2.04 6.81
CA SER A 27 -17.10 -0.77 6.41
C SER A 27 -16.12 0.32 5.92
N ASN A 28 -14.82 0.25 6.28
CA ASN A 28 -13.83 1.22 5.81
C ASN A 28 -13.21 0.81 4.46
N SER A 29 -12.99 -0.48 4.23
CA SER A 29 -12.27 -0.97 3.05
C SER A 29 -12.96 -0.63 1.71
N THR A 30 -14.29 -0.61 1.66
CA THR A 30 -15.05 -0.28 0.44
C THR A 30 -15.02 1.22 0.14
N ARG A 31 -15.13 2.06 1.17
CA ARG A 31 -15.05 3.52 1.07
C ARG A 31 -13.63 3.97 0.71
N ASP A 32 -12.62 3.36 1.32
CA ASP A 32 -11.22 3.65 1.05
C ASP A 32 -10.84 3.26 -0.40
N ARG A 33 -11.35 2.12 -0.89
CA ARG A 33 -11.13 1.71 -2.28
C ARG A 33 -11.88 2.56 -3.29
N ALA A 34 -12.99 3.21 -2.90
CA ALA A 34 -13.69 4.16 -3.78
C ALA A 34 -12.83 5.40 -4.06
N ARG A 35 -11.99 5.82 -3.10
CA ARG A 35 -11.04 6.95 -3.27
C ARG A 35 -10.05 6.71 -4.41
N CYS A 36 -9.72 5.46 -4.73
CA CYS A 36 -8.80 5.11 -5.81
C CYS A 36 -9.33 5.41 -7.23
N LYS A 37 -10.61 5.80 -7.37
CA LYS A 37 -11.26 6.10 -8.66
C LYS A 37 -11.43 7.58 -8.93
N ILE A 38 -11.31 8.43 -7.91
CA ILE A 38 -11.50 9.88 -8.04
C ILE A 38 -10.18 10.57 -8.37
N PRO A 39 -10.22 11.81 -8.90
CA PRO A 39 -9.03 12.65 -8.98
C PRO A 39 -8.46 12.93 -7.57
N GLY A 40 -7.14 13.06 -7.46
CA GLY A 40 -6.50 13.51 -6.24
C GLY A 40 -6.58 15.03 -6.11
N HIS A 41 -6.95 15.54 -4.93
CA HIS A 41 -6.98 16.97 -4.64
C HIS A 41 -6.46 17.24 -3.22
N VAL A 42 -5.53 18.18 -3.10
CA VAL A 42 -5.16 18.77 -1.80
C VAL A 42 -6.05 20.00 -1.64
N ALA A 43 -6.72 20.12 -0.49
CA ALA A 43 -7.36 21.38 -0.11
C ALA A 43 -6.40 22.08 0.85
N GLY A 44 -5.82 23.21 0.42
CA GLY A 44 -4.73 23.84 1.16
C GLY A 44 -4.31 25.20 0.64
N THR A 45 -3.47 25.89 1.42
CA THR A 45 -2.79 27.11 0.97
C THR A 45 -1.47 26.74 0.32
N TYR A 46 -0.82 27.70 -0.34
CA TYR A 46 0.56 27.50 -0.77
C TYR A 46 1.44 27.14 0.43
N CYS A 47 2.32 26.16 0.23
CA CYS A 47 3.32 25.78 1.22
C CYS A 47 4.25 26.97 1.52
N GLU A 48 4.61 27.15 2.78
CA GLU A 48 5.57 28.19 3.18
C GLU A 48 6.97 27.89 2.62
N ASN A 49 7.75 28.95 2.33
CA ASN A 49 9.16 28.88 1.89
C ASN A 49 9.42 28.04 0.62
N ASP A 50 8.55 28.13 -0.39
CA ASP A 50 8.67 27.41 -1.67
C ASP A 50 8.85 25.89 -1.51
N THR A 51 8.33 25.33 -0.41
CA THR A 51 8.35 23.90 -0.16
C THR A 51 7.22 23.21 -0.93
N PHE A 52 7.31 21.88 -1.03
CA PHE A 52 6.27 21.07 -1.68
C PHE A 52 5.81 19.98 -0.73
N GLN A 53 4.50 19.71 -0.73
CA GLN A 53 3.96 18.51 -0.08
C GLN A 53 4.08 17.33 -1.04
N ILE A 54 4.74 16.26 -0.58
CA ILE A 54 4.82 15.00 -1.32
C ILE A 54 3.52 14.22 -1.09
N ASN A 55 2.89 13.83 -2.20
CA ASN A 55 1.69 13.01 -2.22
C ASN A 55 1.84 11.83 -3.18
N TYR A 56 1.10 10.76 -2.92
CA TYR A 56 0.92 9.64 -3.84
C TYR A 56 -0.52 9.60 -4.33
N VAL A 57 -0.70 9.49 -5.64
CA VAL A 57 -2.03 9.43 -6.29
C VAL A 57 -2.15 8.11 -7.04
N PHE A 58 -3.21 7.35 -6.81
CA PHE A 58 -3.40 6.10 -7.53
C PHE A 58 -3.95 6.34 -8.94
N ASN A 59 -3.20 5.96 -9.96
CA ASN A 59 -3.68 5.95 -11.32
C ASN A 59 -4.38 4.62 -11.61
N ASN A 60 -5.71 4.65 -11.66
CA ASN A 60 -6.53 3.47 -11.89
C ASN A 60 -6.38 2.85 -13.30
N ILE A 61 -5.83 3.59 -14.27
CA ILE A 61 -5.55 3.11 -15.62
C ILE A 61 -4.25 2.31 -15.64
N THR A 62 -3.16 2.89 -15.12
CA THR A 62 -1.84 2.23 -15.10
C THR A 62 -1.67 1.25 -13.94
N LYS A 63 -2.57 1.30 -12.95
CA LYS A 63 -2.52 0.56 -11.68
C LYS A 63 -1.26 0.87 -10.87
N LYS A 64 -0.83 2.13 -10.89
CA LYS A 64 0.39 2.59 -10.19
C LYS A 64 0.06 3.73 -9.24
N CYS A 65 0.81 3.78 -8.14
CA CYS A 65 0.84 4.94 -7.25
C CYS A 65 1.87 5.92 -7.77
N GLU A 66 1.42 7.08 -8.22
CA GLU A 66 2.25 8.10 -8.84
C GLU A 66 2.67 9.14 -7.80
N PHE A 67 3.96 9.46 -7.77
CA PHE A 67 4.53 10.53 -6.96
C PHE A 67 4.09 11.89 -7.50
N SER A 68 3.51 12.72 -6.64
CA SER A 68 2.87 13.98 -6.99
C SER A 68 3.28 15.08 -6.01
N PRO A 69 4.28 15.92 -6.35
CA PRO A 69 4.59 17.11 -5.56
C PRO A 69 3.50 18.16 -5.76
N SER A 70 3.00 18.72 -4.66
CA SER A 70 1.99 19.78 -4.66
C SER A 70 2.58 21.05 -4.02
N VAL A 71 2.29 22.20 -4.63
CA VAL A 71 2.57 23.53 -4.04
C VAL A 71 1.51 23.91 -3.01
N GLU A 72 0.32 23.32 -3.09
CA GLU A 72 -0.71 23.47 -2.08
C GLU A 72 -0.47 22.42 -0.99
N CYS A 73 -0.37 22.91 0.24
CA CYS A 73 -0.17 22.16 1.46
C CYS A 73 -1.47 22.14 2.27
N GLY A 74 -1.93 20.95 2.66
CA GLY A 74 -3.13 20.84 3.48
C GLY A 74 -3.58 19.40 3.71
N GLU A 75 -4.87 19.25 4.02
CA GLU A 75 -5.45 17.93 4.28
C GLU A 75 -5.51 17.11 2.99
N ARG A 76 -5.01 15.88 3.06
CA ARG A 76 -5.07 14.93 1.94
C ARG A 76 -6.49 14.40 1.84
N SER A 77 -7.18 14.75 0.77
CA SER A 77 -8.53 14.27 0.51
C SER A 77 -8.57 13.38 -0.72
N GLY A 78 -9.56 12.48 -0.77
CA GLY A 78 -9.79 11.64 -1.94
C GLY A 78 -8.60 10.75 -2.33
N ASN A 79 -8.18 10.75 -3.60
CA ASN A 79 -7.13 9.87 -4.13
C ASN A 79 -5.71 10.37 -3.84
N MET A 80 -5.42 10.68 -2.58
CA MET A 80 -4.11 11.15 -2.14
C MET A 80 -3.69 10.45 -0.85
N PHE A 81 -2.45 9.99 -0.85
CA PHE A 81 -1.85 9.19 0.21
C PHE A 81 -0.50 9.77 0.62
N ALA A 82 -0.10 9.54 1.87
CA ALA A 82 1.15 10.07 2.41
C ALA A 82 2.37 9.26 1.95
N SER A 83 2.19 7.99 1.62
CA SER A 83 3.26 7.07 1.17
C SER A 83 2.82 6.17 0.03
N GLY A 84 3.79 5.64 -0.71
CA GLY A 84 3.55 4.63 -1.74
C GLY A 84 2.96 3.35 -1.13
N LYS A 85 3.43 2.95 0.06
CA LYS A 85 2.86 1.84 0.83
C LYS A 85 1.38 2.01 1.12
N GLU A 86 0.96 3.16 1.63
CA GLU A 86 -0.44 3.44 1.95
C GLU A 86 -1.30 3.40 0.68
N CYS A 87 -0.83 4.03 -0.40
CA CYS A 87 -1.50 4.04 -1.69
C CYS A 87 -1.70 2.62 -2.24
N TYR A 88 -0.64 1.81 -2.33
CA TYR A 88 -0.76 0.45 -2.84
C TYR A 88 -1.60 -0.41 -1.89
N SER A 89 -1.41 -0.31 -0.58
CA SER A 89 -2.18 -1.14 0.38
C SER A 89 -3.69 -0.87 0.28
N THR A 90 -4.06 0.38 -0.03
CA THR A 90 -5.46 0.80 -0.20
C THR A 90 -6.01 0.41 -1.58
N CYS A 91 -5.28 0.77 -2.65
CA CYS A 91 -5.79 0.73 -4.01
C CYS A 91 -5.42 -0.52 -4.81
N ASP A 92 -4.27 -1.13 -4.52
CA ASP A 92 -3.82 -2.37 -5.12
C ASP A 92 -3.01 -3.23 -4.14
N ARG A 93 -3.70 -3.83 -3.17
CA ARG A 93 -3.09 -4.68 -2.11
C ARG A 93 -2.29 -5.87 -2.65
N HIS A 94 -2.48 -6.22 -3.93
CA HIS A 94 -1.76 -7.31 -4.59
C HIS A 94 -0.63 -6.81 -5.50
N SER A 95 -0.34 -5.50 -5.45
CA SER A 95 0.76 -4.88 -6.16
C SER A 95 2.06 -5.62 -5.85
N ARG A 96 2.83 -5.83 -6.91
CA ARG A 96 4.12 -6.52 -6.81
C ARG A 96 5.13 -5.67 -6.05
N CYS A 97 4.94 -4.35 -6.01
CA CYS A 97 5.71 -3.41 -5.20
C CYS A 97 5.54 -3.65 -3.69
N LEU A 98 4.43 -4.26 -3.24
CA LEU A 98 4.24 -4.64 -1.84
C LEU A 98 4.84 -6.00 -1.49
N LYS A 99 5.35 -6.77 -2.47
CA LYS A 99 5.91 -8.08 -2.17
C LYS A 99 7.18 -7.91 -1.34
N PRO A 100 7.31 -8.65 -0.23
CA PRO A 100 8.51 -8.62 0.58
C PRO A 100 9.70 -9.17 -0.21
N LYS A 101 10.90 -8.78 0.22
CA LYS A 101 12.17 -9.31 -0.26
C LYS A 101 12.22 -10.83 -0.02
N LYS A 102 11.89 -11.62 -1.04
CA LYS A 102 11.96 -13.10 -1.04
C LYS A 102 12.88 -13.59 -2.16
N GLY A 103 13.89 -14.39 -1.82
CA GLY A 103 14.88 -14.91 -2.77
C GLY A 103 16.25 -15.10 -2.11
N PRO A 104 17.23 -15.74 -2.79
CA PRO A 104 18.58 -15.98 -2.26
C PRO A 104 19.42 -14.69 -2.34
N PHE A 105 19.00 -13.66 -1.60
CA PHE A 105 19.72 -12.40 -1.50
C PHE A 105 20.90 -12.58 -0.56
N SER A 106 22.08 -12.22 -1.03
CA SER A 106 23.32 -12.32 -0.25
C SER A 106 24.29 -11.29 -0.73
N TRP A 107 25.13 -10.77 0.16
CA TRP A 107 26.25 -9.89 -0.16
C TRP A 107 27.23 -10.54 -1.17
N ALA A 108 27.28 -11.88 -1.20
CA ALA A 108 28.07 -12.70 -2.11
C ALA A 108 27.36 -13.04 -3.44
N GLY A 109 26.15 -12.53 -3.69
CA GLY A 109 25.44 -12.76 -4.95
C GLY A 109 26.17 -12.16 -6.16
N PHE A 110 26.17 -12.86 -7.29
CA PHE A 110 26.86 -12.43 -8.51
C PHE A 110 26.06 -11.45 -9.37
N TYR A 111 24.73 -11.51 -9.32
CA TYR A 111 23.88 -10.56 -10.03
C TYR A 111 23.53 -9.37 -9.14
N LYS A 112 23.45 -8.19 -9.76
CA LYS A 112 23.00 -6.94 -9.12
C LYS A 112 21.60 -6.59 -9.62
N GLY A 113 20.82 -5.93 -8.79
CA GLY A 113 19.48 -5.45 -9.13
C GLY A 113 18.93 -4.52 -8.05
N PHE A 114 17.64 -4.22 -8.14
CA PHE A 114 16.96 -3.29 -7.23
C PHE A 114 15.65 -3.87 -6.71
N ILE A 115 15.28 -3.56 -5.47
CA ILE A 115 13.98 -3.91 -4.87
C ILE A 115 13.34 -2.62 -4.40
N TYR A 116 12.05 -2.45 -4.65
CA TYR A 116 11.32 -1.34 -4.03
C TYR A 116 10.98 -1.66 -2.58
N ASN A 117 11.40 -0.81 -1.66
CA ASN A 117 11.08 -0.88 -0.24
C ASN A 117 9.88 0.04 0.06
N PRO A 118 8.68 -0.50 0.32
CA PRO A 118 7.49 0.31 0.59
C PRO A 118 7.56 1.07 1.92
N GLU A 119 8.32 0.62 2.91
CA GLU A 119 8.44 1.33 4.19
C GLU A 119 9.22 2.63 4.07
N ARG A 120 10.20 2.65 3.15
CA ARG A 120 11.10 3.77 2.93
C ARG A 120 10.76 4.57 1.67
N ASP A 121 9.86 4.05 0.84
CA ASP A 121 9.63 4.53 -0.52
C ASP A 121 10.95 4.71 -1.30
N THR A 122 11.77 3.65 -1.35
CA THR A 122 13.07 3.68 -2.05
C THR A 122 13.32 2.45 -2.91
N CYS A 123 14.11 2.62 -3.97
CA CYS A 123 14.64 1.51 -4.78
C CYS A 123 16.03 1.13 -4.26
N GLU A 124 16.12 0.04 -3.51
CA GLU A 124 17.34 -0.38 -2.81
C GLU A 124 18.16 -1.37 -3.65
N PRO A 125 19.49 -1.21 -3.75
CA PRO A 125 20.34 -2.15 -4.46
C PRO A 125 20.44 -3.48 -3.72
N VAL A 126 20.40 -4.58 -4.46
CA VAL A 126 20.56 -5.93 -3.92
C VAL A 126 21.46 -6.79 -4.80
N LYS A 127 22.01 -7.84 -4.19
CA LYS A 127 22.74 -8.91 -4.86
C LYS A 127 22.00 -10.24 -4.71
N TYR A 128 22.00 -11.06 -5.77
CA TYR A 128 21.26 -12.33 -5.80
C TYR A 128 21.94 -13.36 -6.72
N PHE A 129 21.61 -14.64 -6.52
CA PHE A 129 22.24 -15.75 -7.27
C PHE A 129 21.44 -16.24 -8.48
N GLN A 130 20.12 -16.03 -8.53
CA GLN A 130 19.26 -16.59 -9.58
C GLN A 130 18.35 -15.54 -10.22
N ARG A 131 18.39 -15.42 -11.55
CA ARG A 131 17.59 -14.44 -12.33
C ARG A 131 16.12 -14.85 -12.53
N LYS A 132 15.70 -16.02 -12.02
CA LYS A 132 14.35 -16.58 -12.22
C LYS A 132 13.22 -15.80 -11.52
N HIS A 133 13.58 -14.78 -10.75
CA HIS A 133 12.68 -14.00 -9.91
C HIS A 133 12.77 -12.50 -10.23
N LEU A 134 12.85 -12.14 -11.50
CA LEU A 134 12.82 -10.74 -11.93
C LEU A 134 11.39 -10.23 -12.15
N TRP A 135 11.26 -8.91 -12.20
CA TRP A 135 10.12 -8.20 -12.72
C TRP A 135 9.78 -8.79 -14.11
N PRO A 136 8.49 -9.05 -14.41
CA PRO A 136 7.34 -8.57 -13.67
C PRO A 136 6.84 -9.53 -12.58
N ARG A 137 7.45 -10.68 -12.29
CA ARG A 137 6.84 -11.67 -11.37
C ARG A 137 6.96 -11.30 -9.88
N THR A 138 7.98 -10.53 -9.55
CA THR A 138 8.43 -10.21 -8.19
C THR A 138 8.74 -8.71 -8.06
N ASN A 139 9.14 -8.30 -6.86
CA ASN A 139 9.65 -6.97 -6.56
C ASN A 139 11.19 -6.89 -6.78
N LEU A 140 11.70 -7.38 -7.91
CA LEU A 140 13.14 -7.37 -8.21
C LEU A 140 13.37 -6.88 -9.64
N PHE A 141 14.10 -5.79 -9.78
CA PHE A 141 14.30 -5.08 -11.03
C PHE A 141 15.74 -5.19 -11.50
N ASN A 142 15.95 -5.16 -12.83
CA ASN A 142 17.31 -5.15 -13.38
C ASN A 142 17.98 -3.77 -13.26
N SER A 143 17.20 -2.70 -13.11
CA SER A 143 17.72 -1.33 -13.01
C SER A 143 16.92 -0.47 -12.04
N THR A 144 17.57 0.59 -11.52
CA THR A 144 16.92 1.61 -10.69
C THR A 144 15.79 2.29 -11.46
N LYS A 145 16.02 2.59 -12.74
CA LYS A 145 15.01 3.21 -13.62
C LYS A 145 13.76 2.35 -13.73
N GLU A 146 13.91 1.05 -13.97
CA GLU A 146 12.78 0.12 -14.03
C GLU A 146 12.02 0.08 -12.69
N CYS A 147 12.73 0.06 -11.56
CA CYS A 147 12.12 0.13 -10.24
C CYS A 147 11.29 1.41 -10.06
N HIS A 148 11.84 2.58 -10.39
CA HIS A 148 11.10 3.85 -10.32
C HIS A 148 9.91 3.88 -11.27
N ASP A 149 10.08 3.50 -12.53
CA ASP A 149 9.00 3.53 -13.52
C ASP A 149 7.82 2.61 -13.15
N GLN A 150 8.09 1.53 -12.41
CA GLN A 150 7.07 0.54 -12.05
C GLN A 150 6.44 0.82 -10.69
N CYS A 151 7.23 1.17 -9.67
CA CYS A 151 6.74 1.30 -8.30
C CYS A 151 6.67 2.73 -7.78
N MET A 152 7.41 3.68 -8.36
CA MET A 152 7.45 5.09 -7.94
C MET A 152 7.40 6.08 -9.13
N PRO A 153 6.50 5.92 -10.11
CA PRO A 153 6.47 6.81 -11.26
C PRO A 153 6.07 8.23 -10.85
N VAL A 154 6.64 9.25 -11.48
CA VAL A 154 6.21 10.65 -11.27
C VAL A 154 4.90 10.91 -12.04
N ALA A 155 3.93 11.52 -11.37
CA ALA A 155 2.65 11.90 -11.96
C ALA A 155 2.85 12.93 -13.07
N LYS A 156 2.56 12.54 -14.32
CA LYS A 156 2.79 13.39 -15.50
C LYS A 156 1.99 14.71 -15.48
N ARG A 157 0.84 14.75 -14.80
CA ARG A 157 0.01 15.95 -14.69
C ARG A 157 0.67 17.07 -13.87
N HIS A 158 1.53 16.72 -12.92
CA HIS A 158 2.16 17.69 -12.01
C HIS A 158 3.58 18.11 -12.43
N LEU A 159 4.11 17.52 -13.51
CA LEU A 159 5.34 18.01 -14.14
C LEU A 159 5.15 19.40 -14.77
N ARG A 160 3.94 19.74 -15.26
CA ARG A 160 3.67 21.06 -15.87
C ARG A 160 3.62 22.19 -14.84
N SER A 161 3.14 21.91 -13.62
CA SER A 161 3.17 22.87 -12.51
C SER A 161 4.58 23.20 -12.04
N LEU A 162 5.54 22.27 -12.16
CA LEU A 162 6.95 22.51 -11.86
C LEU A 162 7.69 23.25 -12.98
N GLN A 163 7.22 23.17 -14.23
CA GLN A 163 7.81 23.88 -15.37
C GLN A 163 7.60 25.41 -15.31
N LYS A 164 6.63 25.89 -14.52
CA LYS A 164 6.35 27.33 -14.36
C LYS A 164 7.35 28.04 -13.42
N TYR A 165 8.18 27.29 -12.70
CA TYR A 165 9.21 27.79 -11.77
C TYR A 165 10.64 27.59 -12.30
N LYS A 166 10.79 27.39 -13.61
CA LYS A 166 12.07 27.44 -14.35
C LYS A 166 12.14 28.74 -15.14
#